data_AF-A0A809Q643-F1
#
_entry.id   AF-A0A809Q643-F1
#
_cell.length_a   1.000
_cell.length_b   1.000
_cell.length_c   1.000
_cell.angle_alpha   90.00
_cell.angle_beta   90.00
_cell.angle_gamma   90.00
#
_symmetry.space_group_name_H-M   'P 1'
#
loop_
_entity.id
_entity.type
_entity.pdbx_description
1 polymer ?
#
loop_
_entity_poly.entity_id
_entity_poly.type
_entity_poly.pdbx_seq_one_letter_code
_entity_poly.pdbx_strand_id
1 'polypeptide(L)'
;MQGQIRNYLSSLIGMGIDGFRFDAAKHIRQSDLQTIVNGVTHTTTSGEPLWITQEIITDGTVDRNSYLSIGTINEFKYATAMKETFRNLNGASISQMRSIMGTPGNWGGTWGFFTDSSKATVFVNNWDTERNGDSMNASNRSGATNDTQGSKRYDLANIFMLAWPYGEAQVHSGFIFTDTNADAPAASPFDANGNPLINQQWDFIHRWADIANMVAFRAVTSGQGVDNFTSGSANQIAFNRGSKGFVAINNEFSAWNQSFQTLLPAGTYCNVVHGVANAGKTACTADAVVVAANGMVTLSIPANGGSTVPAVALHINQKLGGASNDTTAPSVPAGLTATAASSSSINLNWNAATDNAGGSGVKGYNIARNGGSPVFSASTSFTDSGLSPATTYSYTVAAVDNANNVSGNSIAASAKTLAGACQVQVNFQVTNNTTVVGQDVYLTGNGAELGNWNTASATKLSGNLWPLWTVSRNLNASTTYEYKYLTQGVKPLAWEVGANRVINVPACGSAPVTVPASTFRQ
;
A
#
# COMPACT_ATOMS: atom_id res chain seq x y z
N MET A 1 -5.54 -24.04 22.26
CA MET A 1 -6.26 -23.29 21.20
C MET A 1 -5.33 -22.48 20.31
N GLN A 2 -4.68 -21.40 20.77
CA GLN A 2 -3.82 -20.54 19.91
C GLN A 2 -2.76 -21.32 19.10
N GLY A 3 -2.07 -22.29 19.71
CA GLY A 3 -1.11 -23.14 19.01
C GLY A 3 -1.73 -23.98 17.87
N GLN A 4 -2.96 -24.47 18.04
CA GLN A 4 -3.66 -25.21 16.98
C GLN A 4 -4.03 -24.31 15.81
N ILE A 5 -4.48 -23.07 16.09
CA ILE A 5 -4.77 -22.08 15.06
C ILE A 5 -3.50 -21.74 14.27
N ARG A 6 -2.36 -21.51 14.95
CA ARG A 6 -1.08 -21.24 14.28
C ARG A 6 -0.63 -22.37 13.37
N ASN A 7 -0.76 -23.61 13.82
CA ASN A 7 -0.41 -24.79 13.01
C ASN A 7 -1.29 -24.86 11.76
N TYR A 8 -2.59 -24.59 11.89
CA TYR A 8 -3.51 -24.57 10.77
C TYR A 8 -3.17 -23.45 9.76
N LEU A 9 -2.96 -22.22 10.24
CA LEU A 9 -2.55 -21.09 9.40
C LEU A 9 -1.20 -21.36 8.69
N SER A 10 -0.23 -21.93 9.40
CA SER A 10 1.08 -22.30 8.81
C SER A 10 0.92 -23.37 7.72
N SER A 11 0.00 -24.32 7.89
CA SER A 11 -0.31 -25.31 6.86
C SER A 11 -0.92 -24.66 5.62
N LEU A 12 -1.80 -23.66 5.78
CA LEU A 12 -2.40 -22.93 4.66
C LEU A 12 -1.34 -22.12 3.90
N ILE A 13 -0.41 -21.47 4.61
CA ILE A 13 0.75 -20.79 4.00
C ILE A 13 1.60 -21.79 3.22
N GLY A 14 1.88 -22.96 3.81
CA GLY A 14 2.62 -24.03 3.12
C GLY A 14 1.93 -24.58 1.86
N MET A 15 0.60 -24.43 1.75
CA MET A 15 -0.18 -24.75 0.55
C MET A 15 -0.24 -23.61 -0.48
N GLY A 16 0.33 -22.45 -0.18
CA GLY A 16 0.46 -21.32 -1.09
C GLY A 16 -0.63 -20.26 -0.99
N ILE A 17 -1.30 -20.12 0.17
CA ILE A 17 -2.19 -18.97 0.38
C ILE A 17 -1.38 -17.67 0.53
N ASP A 18 -1.90 -16.58 -0.04
CA ASP A 18 -1.24 -15.27 -0.01
C ASP A 18 -1.68 -14.36 1.15
N GLY A 19 -2.70 -14.77 1.92
CA GLY A 19 -3.17 -13.98 3.05
C GLY A 19 -4.38 -14.53 3.78
N PHE A 20 -4.81 -13.79 4.81
CA PHE A 20 -5.92 -14.13 5.69
C PHE A 20 -6.85 -12.94 5.96
N ARG A 21 -8.16 -13.17 5.82
CA ARG A 21 -9.20 -12.32 6.39
C ARG A 21 -9.71 -12.95 7.67
N PHE A 22 -9.48 -12.30 8.81
CA PHE A 22 -9.96 -12.76 10.10
C PHE A 22 -11.41 -12.30 10.31
N ASP A 23 -12.31 -13.27 10.28
CA ASP A 23 -13.72 -13.12 10.64
C ASP A 23 -13.90 -12.77 12.12
N ALA A 24 -14.91 -11.94 12.42
CA ALA A 24 -15.33 -11.64 13.78
C ALA A 24 -14.18 -11.22 14.70
N ALA A 25 -13.12 -10.59 14.16
CA ALA A 25 -11.87 -10.33 14.87
C ALA A 25 -12.09 -9.47 16.12
N LYS A 26 -13.12 -8.63 16.13
CA LYS A 26 -13.54 -7.84 17.32
C LYS A 26 -13.86 -8.69 18.54
N HIS A 27 -14.24 -9.96 18.37
CA HIS A 27 -14.60 -10.89 19.44
C HIS A 27 -13.40 -11.71 19.95
N ILE A 28 -12.22 -11.52 19.36
CA ILE A 28 -10.97 -12.11 19.81
C ILE A 28 -10.19 -11.03 20.54
N ARG A 29 -9.67 -11.30 21.76
CA ARG A 29 -8.82 -10.33 22.45
C ARG A 29 -7.64 -9.95 21.56
N GLN A 30 -7.39 -8.65 21.40
CA GLN A 30 -6.32 -8.10 20.56
C GLN A 30 -4.98 -8.82 20.75
N SER A 31 -4.57 -9.02 22.01
CA SER A 31 -3.30 -9.68 22.36
C SER A 31 -3.24 -11.13 21.90
N ASP A 32 -4.37 -11.83 21.92
CA ASP A 32 -4.46 -13.22 21.50
C ASP A 32 -4.35 -13.33 19.98
N LEU A 33 -5.04 -12.44 19.24
CA LEU A 33 -4.95 -12.39 17.78
C LEU A 33 -3.54 -12.00 17.31
N GLN A 34 -2.91 -11.00 17.95
CA GLN A 34 -1.52 -10.63 17.68
C GLN A 34 -0.56 -11.81 17.92
N THR A 35 -0.76 -12.59 19.00
CA THR A 35 0.07 -13.76 19.30
C THR A 35 -0.10 -14.88 18.28
N ILE A 36 -1.31 -15.06 17.74
CA ILE A 36 -1.58 -16.02 16.66
C ILE A 36 -0.84 -15.59 15.39
N VAL A 37 -1.03 -14.34 14.97
CA VAL A 37 -0.47 -13.81 13.72
C VAL A 37 1.07 -13.74 13.78
N ASN A 38 1.66 -13.28 14.89
CA ASN A 38 3.13 -13.23 15.04
C ASN A 38 3.80 -14.61 15.09
N GLY A 39 3.01 -15.66 15.31
CA GLY A 39 3.52 -17.02 15.43
C GLY A 39 3.50 -17.81 14.11
N VAL A 40 3.22 -17.17 12.98
CA VAL A 40 3.33 -17.76 11.63
C VAL A 40 4.31 -16.98 10.77
N THR A 41 4.72 -17.53 9.63
CA THR A 41 5.57 -16.82 8.67
C THR A 41 4.81 -15.65 8.05
N HIS A 42 5.47 -14.49 7.93
CA HIS A 42 4.88 -13.28 7.36
C HIS A 42 5.18 -13.10 5.86
N THR A 43 5.59 -14.17 5.20
CA THR A 43 5.88 -14.21 3.76
C THR A 43 5.15 -15.37 3.12
N THR A 44 4.63 -15.17 1.91
CA THR A 44 4.03 -16.22 1.08
C THR A 44 5.12 -17.16 0.56
N THR A 45 4.72 -18.27 -0.09
CA THR A 45 5.66 -19.19 -0.76
C THR A 45 6.41 -18.54 -1.91
N SER A 46 5.87 -17.45 -2.46
CA SER A 46 6.49 -16.62 -3.50
C SER A 46 7.41 -15.53 -2.92
N GLY A 47 7.52 -15.41 -1.59
CA GLY A 47 8.36 -14.40 -0.93
C GLY A 47 7.72 -13.01 -0.77
N GLU A 48 6.43 -12.88 -1.11
CA GLU A 48 5.67 -11.63 -0.93
C GLU A 48 5.24 -11.47 0.53
N PRO A 49 5.02 -10.24 1.04
CA PRO A 49 4.41 -10.04 2.35
C PRO A 49 3.04 -10.70 2.45
N LEU A 50 2.80 -11.46 3.52
CA LEU A 50 1.51 -12.08 3.77
C LEU A 50 0.44 -11.02 4.02
N TRP A 51 -0.64 -11.05 3.24
CA TRP A 51 -1.76 -10.13 3.40
C TRP A 51 -2.62 -10.50 4.62
N ILE A 52 -2.96 -9.53 5.47
CA ILE A 52 -3.79 -9.74 6.66
C ILE A 52 -4.80 -8.61 6.77
N THR A 53 -6.08 -8.96 6.79
CA THR A 53 -7.18 -8.03 7.10
C THR A 53 -8.06 -8.59 8.21
N GLN A 54 -8.70 -7.70 8.95
CA GLN A 54 -9.49 -8.02 10.15
C GLN A 54 -10.87 -7.40 10.05
N GLU A 55 -11.90 -8.20 10.32
CA GLU A 55 -13.24 -7.67 10.49
C GLU A 55 -13.43 -7.11 11.90
N ILE A 56 -13.37 -5.77 12.00
CA ILE A 56 -13.64 -5.05 13.23
C ILE A 56 -14.59 -3.90 12.93
N ILE A 57 -15.88 -4.10 13.21
CA ILE A 57 -16.94 -3.14 12.92
C ILE A 57 -16.87 -1.90 13.82
N THR A 58 -17.52 -0.82 13.39
CA THR A 58 -17.51 0.48 14.08
C THR A 58 -18.71 0.61 15.04
N ASP A 59 -18.74 -0.18 16.12
CA ASP A 59 -19.82 -0.16 17.14
C ASP A 59 -19.37 0.37 18.51
N GLY A 60 -18.09 0.74 18.66
CA GLY A 60 -17.52 1.27 19.90
C GLY A 60 -17.25 0.22 20.98
N THR A 61 -17.46 -1.07 20.72
CA THR A 61 -17.24 -2.14 21.71
C THR A 61 -15.77 -2.47 21.94
N VAL A 62 -14.91 -2.17 20.96
CA VAL A 62 -13.46 -2.35 21.03
C VAL A 62 -12.73 -1.15 20.44
N ASP A 63 -11.52 -0.88 20.93
CA ASP A 63 -10.61 0.07 20.29
C ASP A 63 -10.01 -0.54 19.02
N ARG A 64 -10.54 -0.13 17.86
CA ARG A 64 -10.05 -0.57 16.53
C ARG A 64 -8.57 -0.23 16.33
N ASN A 65 -8.07 0.88 16.87
CA ASN A 65 -6.69 1.31 16.66
C ASN A 65 -5.67 0.33 17.27
N SER A 66 -6.06 -0.37 18.34
CA SER A 66 -5.22 -1.39 18.99
C SER A 66 -4.89 -2.60 18.09
N TYR A 67 -5.63 -2.80 16.98
CA TYR A 67 -5.43 -3.93 16.05
C TYR A 67 -4.59 -3.57 14.81
N LEU A 68 -4.19 -2.30 14.64
CA LEU A 68 -3.47 -1.83 13.45
C LEU A 68 -2.04 -2.37 13.29
N SER A 69 -1.48 -2.93 14.37
CA SER A 69 -0.19 -3.62 14.36
C SER A 69 -0.26 -5.05 13.78
N ILE A 70 -1.46 -5.62 13.66
CA ILE A 70 -1.68 -7.01 13.19
C ILE A 70 -1.81 -7.06 11.67
N GLY A 71 -2.52 -6.10 11.08
CA GLY A 71 -2.82 -6.04 9.66
C GLY A 71 -3.73 -4.86 9.35
N THR A 72 -4.39 -4.90 8.19
CA THR A 72 -5.44 -3.93 7.86
C THR A 72 -6.73 -4.26 8.63
N ILE A 73 -7.65 -3.30 8.65
CA ILE A 73 -9.01 -3.46 9.16
C ILE A 73 -10.00 -3.13 8.05
N ASN A 74 -11.04 -3.95 7.93
CA ASN A 74 -12.20 -3.63 7.08
C ASN A 74 -12.82 -2.29 7.53
N GLU A 75 -12.74 -1.27 6.69
CA GLU A 75 -13.16 0.09 7.03
C GLU A 75 -14.64 0.30 6.68
N PHE A 76 -15.52 -0.10 7.60
CA PHE A 76 -16.97 0.01 7.42
C PHE A 76 -17.47 1.45 7.22
N LYS A 77 -16.78 2.48 7.74
CA LYS A 77 -17.13 3.88 7.45
C LYS A 77 -16.99 4.19 5.96
N TYR A 78 -16.14 3.47 5.24
CA TYR A 78 -16.02 3.61 3.79
C TYR A 78 -17.31 3.19 3.09
N ALA A 79 -17.84 2.00 3.42
CA ALA A 79 -19.11 1.51 2.86
C ALA A 79 -20.27 2.46 3.21
N THR A 80 -20.31 2.97 4.44
CA THR A 80 -21.27 4.01 4.86
C THR A 80 -21.10 5.30 4.04
N ALA A 81 -19.88 5.79 3.83
CA ALA A 81 -19.63 6.99 3.04
C ALA A 81 -20.07 6.83 1.59
N MET A 82 -19.79 5.68 0.97
CA MET A 82 -20.27 5.37 -0.38
C MET A 82 -21.80 5.38 -0.43
N LYS A 83 -22.46 4.71 0.51
CA LYS A 83 -23.92 4.73 0.63
C LYS A 83 -24.45 6.15 0.80
N GLU A 84 -24.02 6.90 1.80
CA GLU A 84 -24.64 8.19 2.09
C GLU A 84 -24.38 9.24 1.03
N THR A 85 -23.15 9.32 0.49
CA THR A 85 -22.79 10.36 -0.49
C THR A 85 -23.36 10.11 -1.88
N PHE A 86 -23.41 8.85 -2.35
CA PHE A 86 -23.99 8.54 -3.65
C PHE A 86 -25.53 8.51 -3.62
N ARG A 87 -26.13 8.26 -2.45
CA ARG A 87 -27.58 8.27 -2.28
C ARG A 87 -28.15 9.60 -1.78
N ASN A 88 -27.29 10.58 -1.47
CA ASN A 88 -27.65 11.86 -0.87
C ASN A 88 -28.39 11.75 0.47
N LEU A 89 -27.97 10.81 1.32
CA LEU A 89 -28.55 10.61 2.65
C LEU A 89 -27.87 11.52 3.67
N ASN A 90 -28.60 11.88 4.73
CA ASN A 90 -28.06 12.62 5.88
C ASN A 90 -27.33 13.93 5.53
N GLY A 91 -27.70 14.55 4.40
CA GLY A 91 -27.06 15.78 3.90
C GLY A 91 -25.66 15.57 3.30
N ALA A 92 -25.23 14.32 3.11
CA ALA A 92 -23.98 13.98 2.46
C ALA A 92 -24.14 13.93 0.93
N SER A 93 -23.07 14.22 0.20
CA SER A 93 -23.01 14.18 -1.27
C SER A 93 -21.57 13.94 -1.72
N ILE A 94 -21.39 13.45 -2.95
CA ILE A 94 -20.05 13.08 -3.43
C ILE A 94 -19.09 14.29 -3.53
N SER A 95 -19.60 15.52 -3.67
CA SER A 95 -18.78 16.73 -3.64
C SER A 95 -18.05 16.96 -2.30
N GLN A 96 -18.57 16.37 -1.22
CA GLN A 96 -18.03 16.51 0.14
C GLN A 96 -16.98 15.44 0.48
N MET A 97 -16.66 14.52 -0.44
CA MET A 97 -15.85 13.35 -0.13
C MET A 97 -14.45 13.71 0.43
N ARG A 98 -13.84 14.80 -0.07
CA ARG A 98 -12.58 15.34 0.47
C ARG A 98 -12.67 15.77 1.93
N SER A 99 -13.80 16.36 2.32
CA SER A 99 -14.03 16.77 3.71
C SER A 99 -14.32 15.56 4.59
N ILE A 100 -15.15 14.63 4.10
CA ILE A 100 -15.57 13.43 4.84
C ILE A 100 -14.39 12.49 5.13
N MET A 101 -13.59 12.18 4.10
CA MET A 101 -12.54 11.16 4.19
C MET A 101 -11.13 11.74 4.42
N GLY A 102 -10.93 13.01 4.07
CA GLY A 102 -9.62 13.65 3.99
C GLY A 102 -9.03 13.57 2.58
N THR A 103 -7.72 13.85 2.48
CA THR A 103 -6.96 13.84 1.21
C THR A 103 -5.65 13.08 1.37
N PRO A 104 -4.98 12.67 0.27
CA PRO A 104 -3.66 12.06 0.35
C PRO A 104 -2.70 12.85 1.25
N GLY A 105 -2.11 12.17 2.24
CA GLY A 105 -1.23 12.79 3.25
C GLY A 105 -1.93 13.52 4.39
N ASN A 106 -3.25 13.64 4.36
CA ASN A 106 -4.08 14.26 5.41
C ASN A 106 -5.44 13.54 5.51
N TRP A 107 -5.39 12.25 5.83
CA TRP A 107 -6.57 11.41 6.04
C TRP A 107 -7.15 11.60 7.42
N GLY A 108 -8.37 11.09 7.64
CA GLY A 108 -9.15 11.33 8.84
C GLY A 108 -10.47 11.96 8.45
N GLY A 109 -10.40 13.17 7.88
CA GLY A 109 -11.59 13.92 7.50
C GLY A 109 -12.55 14.15 8.67
N THR A 110 -13.75 14.62 8.37
CA THR A 110 -14.77 14.89 9.40
C THR A 110 -15.36 13.62 10.02
N TRP A 111 -15.22 12.47 9.35
CA TRP A 111 -15.77 11.19 9.83
C TRP A 111 -14.75 10.31 10.57
N GLY A 112 -13.50 10.77 10.71
CA GLY A 112 -12.46 10.07 11.46
C GLY A 112 -12.06 8.73 10.84
N PHE A 113 -11.80 8.73 9.54
CA PHE A 113 -11.12 7.64 8.83
C PHE A 113 -9.71 7.40 9.42
N PHE A 114 -9.10 6.23 9.16
CA PHE A 114 -7.71 6.01 9.57
C PHE A 114 -6.79 7.04 8.90
N THR A 115 -5.92 7.66 9.68
CA THR A 115 -4.92 8.63 9.23
C THR A 115 -3.83 7.97 8.39
N ASP A 116 -3.44 6.75 8.74
CA ASP A 116 -2.66 5.86 7.89
C ASP A 116 -3.60 5.03 7.02
N SER A 117 -3.77 5.46 5.77
CA SER A 117 -4.66 4.77 4.82
C SER A 117 -4.16 3.37 4.46
N SER A 118 -2.88 3.05 4.65
CA SER A 118 -2.35 1.69 4.39
C SER A 118 -2.91 0.64 5.36
N LYS A 119 -3.60 1.08 6.42
CA LYS A 119 -4.23 0.23 7.43
C LYS A 119 -5.70 -0.08 7.16
N ALA A 120 -6.28 0.47 6.09
CA ALA A 120 -7.67 0.25 5.74
C ALA A 120 -7.80 -0.76 4.60
N THR A 121 -8.71 -1.72 4.73
CA THR A 121 -9.29 -2.44 3.57
C THR A 121 -10.68 -1.88 3.32
N VAL A 122 -10.91 -1.33 2.13
CA VAL A 122 -12.11 -0.58 1.77
C VAL A 122 -12.95 -1.36 0.77
N PHE A 123 -14.26 -1.19 0.87
CA PHE A 123 -15.23 -1.89 0.03
C PHE A 123 -16.49 -1.04 -0.09
N VAL A 124 -17.18 -1.17 -1.23
CA VAL A 124 -18.49 -0.53 -1.46
C VAL A 124 -19.60 -1.30 -0.75
N ASN A 125 -19.46 -2.61 -0.69
CA ASN A 125 -20.37 -3.56 -0.05
C ASN A 125 -19.62 -4.87 0.27
N ASN A 126 -20.19 -5.67 1.16
CA ASN A 126 -19.78 -7.04 1.40
C ASN A 126 -21.04 -7.92 1.57
N TRP A 127 -20.83 -9.21 1.80
CA TRP A 127 -21.90 -10.19 1.91
C TRP A 127 -22.89 -9.91 3.05
N ASP A 128 -22.51 -9.20 4.11
CA ASP A 128 -23.41 -8.85 5.22
C ASP A 128 -24.10 -7.50 4.98
N THR A 129 -23.31 -6.47 4.65
CA THR A 129 -23.79 -5.08 4.57
C THR A 129 -24.66 -4.82 3.34
N GLU A 130 -24.49 -5.60 2.28
CA GLU A 130 -25.36 -5.54 1.11
C GLU A 130 -26.75 -6.08 1.44
N ARG A 131 -26.78 -7.20 2.18
CA ARG A 131 -28.00 -7.95 2.49
C ARG A 131 -28.86 -7.25 3.53
N ASN A 132 -28.24 -6.67 4.56
CA ASN A 132 -28.95 -5.97 5.62
C ASN A 132 -29.27 -4.50 5.28
N GLY A 133 -28.79 -4.01 4.12
CA GLY A 133 -29.04 -2.66 3.63
C GLY A 133 -28.09 -1.58 4.17
N ASP A 134 -27.05 -1.93 4.94
CA ASP A 134 -26.10 -0.97 5.53
C ASP A 134 -25.11 -0.38 4.53
N SER A 135 -24.99 -0.95 3.33
CA SER A 135 -24.12 -0.47 2.26
C SER A 135 -24.87 -0.23 0.94
N MET A 136 -24.10 0.08 -0.11
CA MET A 136 -24.62 0.01 -1.47
C MET A 136 -24.96 -1.43 -1.84
N ASN A 137 -25.81 -1.62 -2.83
CA ASN A 137 -26.27 -2.95 -3.23
C ASN A 137 -26.14 -3.08 -4.76
N ALA A 138 -25.60 -4.19 -5.24
CA ALA A 138 -25.51 -4.56 -6.64
C ALA A 138 -26.75 -5.33 -7.13
N SER A 139 -27.34 -6.15 -6.27
CA SER A 139 -28.42 -7.09 -6.55
C SER A 139 -29.72 -6.73 -5.81
N ASN A 140 -30.83 -6.50 -6.53
CA ASN A 140 -32.12 -6.56 -5.84
C ASN A 140 -33.28 -7.04 -6.72
N ARG A 141 -33.96 -8.11 -6.28
CA ARG A 141 -35.23 -8.58 -6.84
C ARG A 141 -36.45 -7.89 -6.22
N SER A 142 -36.28 -6.99 -5.23
CA SER A 142 -37.40 -6.22 -4.66
C SER A 142 -37.83 -5.00 -5.50
N GLY A 143 -37.30 -4.82 -6.70
CA GLY A 143 -37.65 -3.69 -7.58
C GLY A 143 -36.93 -2.38 -7.24
N ALA A 144 -36.05 -2.38 -6.25
CA ALA A 144 -35.15 -1.28 -5.96
C ALA A 144 -33.82 -1.46 -6.72
N THR A 145 -33.81 -1.24 -8.04
CA THR A 145 -32.53 -1.00 -8.74
C THR A 145 -31.87 0.22 -8.11
N ASN A 146 -30.70 0.02 -7.47
CA ASN A 146 -29.65 1.01 -7.15
C ASN A 146 -30.05 2.45 -6.78
N ASP A 147 -31.16 2.60 -6.03
CA ASP A 147 -31.91 3.86 -5.83
C ASP A 147 -32.47 4.47 -7.10
N THR A 148 -33.80 4.49 -7.22
CA THR A 148 -34.53 4.93 -8.43
C THR A 148 -34.33 3.95 -9.59
N GLN A 149 -35.42 3.62 -10.29
CA GLN A 149 -35.36 2.65 -11.37
C GLN A 149 -34.26 2.99 -12.39
N GLY A 150 -33.21 2.17 -12.52
CA GLY A 150 -32.13 2.36 -13.51
C GLY A 150 -30.90 3.19 -13.11
N SER A 151 -30.74 3.62 -11.85
CA SER A 151 -29.52 4.33 -11.40
C SER A 151 -28.24 3.49 -11.50
N LYS A 152 -27.11 4.18 -11.76
CA LYS A 152 -25.74 3.64 -11.84
C LYS A 152 -24.89 3.95 -10.59
N ARG A 153 -25.52 4.32 -9.46
CA ARG A 153 -24.81 4.71 -8.23
C ARG A 153 -23.84 3.64 -7.70
N TYR A 154 -24.19 2.35 -7.85
CA TYR A 154 -23.33 1.25 -7.43
C TYR A 154 -22.02 1.20 -8.26
N ASP A 155 -22.16 1.30 -9.58
CA ASP A 155 -21.06 1.39 -10.55
C ASP A 155 -20.18 2.60 -10.21
N LEU A 156 -20.79 3.78 -10.04
CA LEU A 156 -20.07 5.01 -9.72
C LEU A 156 -19.33 4.97 -8.38
N ALA A 157 -19.89 4.31 -7.36
CA ALA A 157 -19.23 4.11 -6.07
C ALA A 157 -17.99 3.22 -6.20
N ASN A 158 -18.05 2.17 -7.01
CA ASN A 158 -16.88 1.32 -7.30
C ASN A 158 -15.83 2.06 -8.13
N ILE A 159 -16.25 2.83 -9.14
CA ILE A 159 -15.35 3.70 -9.92
C ILE A 159 -14.64 4.69 -8.99
N PHE A 160 -15.37 5.33 -8.06
CA PHE A 160 -14.77 6.21 -7.07
C PHE A 160 -13.80 5.44 -6.17
N MET A 161 -14.17 4.26 -5.66
CA MET A 161 -13.29 3.46 -4.79
C MET A 161 -11.97 3.11 -5.46
N LEU A 162 -12.03 2.71 -6.72
CA LEU A 162 -10.86 2.33 -7.48
C LEU A 162 -10.03 3.56 -7.90
N ALA A 163 -10.67 4.71 -8.13
CA ALA A 163 -10.01 5.97 -8.44
C ALA A 163 -9.41 6.68 -7.22
N TRP A 164 -9.99 6.53 -6.03
CA TRP A 164 -9.60 7.27 -4.83
C TRP A 164 -8.44 6.55 -4.09
N PRO A 165 -7.32 7.22 -3.79
CA PRO A 165 -6.12 6.59 -3.24
C PRO A 165 -6.18 6.35 -1.73
N TYR A 166 -7.27 5.77 -1.23
CA TYR A 166 -7.44 5.43 0.18
C TYR A 166 -7.63 3.92 0.35
N GLY A 167 -6.90 3.31 1.28
CA GLY A 167 -7.03 1.89 1.61
C GLY A 167 -6.59 0.93 0.51
N GLU A 168 -6.68 -0.34 0.83
CA GLU A 168 -6.67 -1.43 -0.13
C GLU A 168 -8.09 -1.74 -0.57
N ALA A 169 -8.36 -1.67 -1.88
CA ALA A 169 -9.71 -1.82 -2.40
C ALA A 169 -10.08 -3.28 -2.59
N GLN A 170 -11.21 -3.69 -1.99
CA GLN A 170 -11.81 -5.00 -2.14
C GLN A 170 -13.12 -4.88 -2.92
N VAL A 171 -13.19 -5.52 -4.10
CA VAL A 171 -14.41 -5.62 -4.90
C VAL A 171 -15.11 -6.92 -4.54
N HIS A 172 -16.29 -6.82 -3.92
CA HIS A 172 -17.09 -7.98 -3.58
C HIS A 172 -17.79 -8.54 -4.82
N SER A 173 -17.97 -9.85 -4.91
CA SER A 173 -18.88 -10.46 -5.87
C SER A 173 -19.77 -11.46 -5.15
N GLY A 174 -21.07 -11.22 -5.30
CA GLY A 174 -22.12 -12.02 -4.70
C GLY A 174 -22.96 -12.73 -5.76
N PHE A 175 -24.22 -12.88 -5.41
CA PHE A 175 -25.25 -13.52 -6.20
C PHE A 175 -26.58 -12.86 -5.92
N ILE A 176 -27.52 -13.03 -6.84
CA ILE A 176 -28.87 -12.49 -6.66
C ILE A 176 -29.56 -13.17 -5.47
N PHE A 177 -29.94 -12.37 -4.48
CA PHE A 177 -30.60 -12.83 -3.26
C PHE A 177 -32.00 -12.19 -3.08
N THR A 178 -32.89 -12.87 -2.35
CA THR A 178 -34.27 -12.42 -2.07
C THR A 178 -34.46 -11.89 -0.66
N ASP A 179 -33.59 -12.29 0.26
CA ASP A 179 -33.59 -11.89 1.67
C ASP A 179 -32.18 -12.05 2.27
N THR A 180 -32.03 -11.63 3.52
CA THR A 180 -30.74 -11.61 4.21
C THR A 180 -30.11 -12.99 4.42
N ASN A 181 -30.92 -14.05 4.46
CA ASN A 181 -30.49 -15.41 4.75
C ASN A 181 -30.49 -16.31 3.50
N ALA A 182 -30.69 -15.74 2.31
CA ALA A 182 -30.75 -16.52 1.08
C ALA A 182 -29.43 -17.25 0.81
N ASP A 183 -29.52 -18.57 0.62
CA ASP A 183 -28.42 -19.44 0.25
C ASP A 183 -27.89 -19.15 -1.16
N ALA A 184 -26.65 -19.57 -1.42
CA ALA A 184 -26.06 -19.47 -2.74
C ALA A 184 -26.89 -20.22 -3.80
N PRO A 185 -26.93 -19.73 -5.05
CA PRO A 185 -27.63 -20.41 -6.12
C PRO A 185 -27.06 -21.82 -6.32
N ALA A 186 -27.94 -22.81 -6.46
CA ALA A 186 -27.54 -24.18 -6.77
C ALA A 186 -26.95 -24.32 -8.19
N ALA A 187 -27.26 -23.38 -9.08
CA ALA A 187 -26.71 -23.35 -10.43
C ALA A 187 -25.24 -22.94 -10.42
N SER A 188 -24.46 -23.63 -11.26
CA SER A 188 -23.05 -23.30 -11.50
C SER A 188 -22.89 -21.82 -11.88
N PRO A 189 -21.89 -21.12 -11.34
CA PRO A 189 -21.53 -19.78 -11.79
C PRO A 189 -20.87 -19.76 -13.19
N PHE A 190 -20.63 -20.92 -13.78
CA PHE A 190 -20.02 -21.09 -15.11
C PHE A 190 -20.92 -21.87 -16.06
N ASP A 191 -20.83 -21.56 -17.36
CA ASP A 191 -21.44 -22.34 -18.44
C ASP A 191 -20.72 -23.70 -18.65
N ALA A 192 -21.22 -24.52 -19.58
CA ALA A 192 -20.65 -25.84 -19.87
C ALA A 192 -19.21 -25.79 -20.41
N ASN A 193 -18.73 -24.63 -20.87
CA ASN A 193 -17.37 -24.42 -21.35
C ASN A 193 -16.46 -23.77 -20.30
N GLY A 194 -16.96 -23.52 -19.09
CA GLY A 194 -16.23 -22.88 -18.01
C GLY A 194 -16.20 -21.35 -18.09
N ASN A 195 -17.00 -20.72 -18.96
CA ASN A 195 -17.09 -19.26 -19.01
C ASN A 195 -17.98 -18.73 -17.87
N PRO A 196 -17.61 -17.61 -17.22
CA PRO A 196 -18.41 -17.06 -16.13
C PRO A 196 -19.74 -16.50 -16.64
N LEU A 197 -20.84 -16.83 -15.96
CA LEU A 197 -22.19 -16.32 -16.24
C LEU A 197 -22.40 -14.97 -15.52
N ILE A 198 -21.78 -13.92 -16.06
CA ILE A 198 -21.81 -12.55 -15.50
C ILE A 198 -23.23 -11.97 -15.53
N ASN A 199 -23.66 -11.30 -14.46
CA ASN A 199 -24.97 -10.65 -14.34
C ASN A 199 -26.17 -11.59 -14.57
N GLN A 200 -26.05 -12.84 -14.13
CA GLN A 200 -27.14 -13.82 -14.16
C GLN A 200 -27.61 -14.14 -12.75
N GLN A 201 -27.40 -15.36 -12.25
CA GLN A 201 -27.65 -15.66 -10.83
C GLN A 201 -26.48 -15.25 -9.94
N TRP A 202 -25.27 -15.22 -10.50
CA TRP A 202 -24.06 -14.73 -9.86
C TRP A 202 -23.72 -13.37 -10.48
N ASP A 203 -23.38 -12.39 -9.66
CA ASP A 203 -23.23 -11.01 -10.15
C ASP A 203 -21.92 -10.85 -10.92
N PHE A 204 -20.83 -11.45 -10.41
CA PHE A 204 -19.47 -11.28 -10.94
C PHE A 204 -19.06 -9.80 -11.09
N ILE A 205 -19.37 -8.99 -10.08
CA ILE A 205 -19.06 -7.55 -10.04
C ILE A 205 -17.59 -7.25 -10.38
N HIS A 206 -16.65 -8.09 -9.92
CA HIS A 206 -15.23 -7.96 -10.25
C HIS A 206 -14.90 -8.13 -11.75
N ARG A 207 -15.85 -8.62 -12.56
CA ARG A 207 -15.74 -8.78 -14.01
C ARG A 207 -16.63 -7.83 -14.80
N TRP A 208 -17.40 -6.97 -14.15
CA TRP A 208 -18.11 -5.90 -14.85
C TRP A 208 -17.07 -5.01 -15.51
N ALA A 209 -17.28 -4.69 -16.79
CA ALA A 209 -16.21 -4.12 -17.62
C ALA A 209 -15.69 -2.80 -17.04
N ASP A 210 -16.58 -1.92 -16.60
CA ASP A 210 -16.26 -0.64 -15.96
C ASP A 210 -15.45 -0.84 -14.66
N ILE A 211 -15.82 -1.82 -13.82
CA ILE A 211 -15.12 -2.11 -12.55
C ILE A 211 -13.77 -2.76 -12.80
N ALA A 212 -13.70 -3.80 -13.65
CA ALA A 212 -12.46 -4.50 -13.99
C ALA A 212 -11.44 -3.56 -14.64
N ASN A 213 -11.90 -2.68 -15.53
CA ASN A 213 -11.04 -1.66 -16.13
C ASN A 213 -10.53 -0.65 -15.09
N MET A 214 -11.36 -0.30 -14.11
CA MET A 214 -10.94 0.60 -13.02
C MET A 214 -9.94 -0.05 -12.05
N VAL A 215 -9.86 -1.38 -11.95
CA VAL A 215 -8.74 -2.06 -11.26
C VAL A 215 -7.43 -1.76 -11.97
N ALA A 216 -7.40 -1.82 -13.30
CA ALA A 216 -6.22 -1.44 -14.08
C ALA A 216 -5.90 0.07 -13.94
N PHE A 217 -6.91 0.94 -13.92
CA PHE A 217 -6.74 2.36 -13.62
C PHE A 217 -6.07 2.58 -12.25
N ARG A 218 -6.54 1.88 -11.21
CA ARG A 218 -5.97 1.97 -9.85
C ARG A 218 -4.50 1.57 -9.84
N ALA A 219 -4.16 0.47 -10.52
CA ALA A 219 -2.78 0.00 -10.63
C ALA A 219 -1.87 1.03 -11.32
N VAL A 220 -2.31 1.58 -12.46
CA VAL A 220 -1.54 2.59 -13.22
C VAL A 220 -1.35 3.87 -12.42
N THR A 221 -2.37 4.30 -11.68
CA THR A 221 -2.34 5.53 -10.88
C THR A 221 -1.82 5.32 -9.46
N SER A 222 -1.30 4.14 -9.12
CA SER A 222 -0.74 3.88 -7.79
C SER A 222 0.37 4.87 -7.44
N GLY A 223 0.38 5.31 -6.17
CA GLY A 223 1.29 6.33 -5.64
C GLY A 223 1.02 7.78 -6.08
N GLN A 224 0.02 8.03 -6.95
CA GLN A 224 -0.35 9.40 -7.33
C GLN A 224 -1.29 10.04 -6.31
N GLY A 225 -1.15 11.36 -6.11
CA GLY A 225 -2.05 12.17 -5.30
C GLY A 225 -3.43 12.39 -5.95
N VAL A 226 -4.12 13.43 -5.49
CA VAL A 226 -5.39 13.91 -6.05
C VAL A 226 -5.24 15.40 -6.37
N ASP A 227 -5.25 15.75 -7.65
CA ASP A 227 -4.99 17.12 -8.13
C ASP A 227 -6.20 17.67 -8.88
N ASN A 228 -6.33 19.01 -8.94
CA ASN A 228 -7.44 19.73 -9.59
C ASN A 228 -8.84 19.18 -9.27
N PHE A 229 -9.08 18.82 -8.01
CA PHE A 229 -10.40 18.36 -7.58
C PHE A 229 -11.43 19.48 -7.79
N THR A 230 -12.42 19.22 -8.64
CA THR A 230 -13.46 20.15 -9.06
C THR A 230 -14.82 19.54 -8.75
N SER A 231 -15.75 20.37 -8.29
CA SER A 231 -17.16 19.99 -8.14
C SER A 231 -18.01 20.79 -9.12
N GLY A 232 -19.01 20.15 -9.72
CA GLY A 232 -20.08 20.81 -10.49
C GLY A 232 -21.22 21.20 -9.55
N SER A 233 -22.25 20.36 -9.51
CA SER A 233 -23.23 20.33 -8.42
C SER A 233 -22.71 19.57 -7.19
N ALA A 234 -23.57 19.35 -6.19
CA ALA A 234 -23.29 18.47 -5.06
C ALA A 234 -23.00 17.00 -5.50
N ASN A 235 -23.46 16.60 -6.68
CA ASN A 235 -23.38 15.23 -7.21
C ASN A 235 -22.47 15.08 -8.44
N GLN A 236 -21.59 16.05 -8.68
CA GLN A 236 -20.66 16.04 -9.81
C GLN A 236 -19.25 16.34 -9.31
N ILE A 237 -18.31 15.46 -9.59
CA ILE A 237 -16.91 15.64 -9.21
C ILE A 237 -15.98 15.25 -10.36
N ALA A 238 -14.83 15.90 -10.44
CA ALA A 238 -13.73 15.51 -11.31
C ALA A 238 -12.38 15.77 -10.63
N PHE A 239 -11.39 14.91 -10.87
CA PHE A 239 -10.05 15.07 -10.32
C PHE A 239 -8.99 14.30 -11.13
N ASN A 240 -7.75 14.77 -11.04
CA ASN A 240 -6.59 14.06 -11.55
C ASN A 240 -6.02 13.12 -10.49
N ARG A 241 -5.35 12.07 -10.96
CA ARG A 241 -4.47 11.20 -10.19
C ARG A 241 -3.05 11.41 -10.70
N GLY A 242 -2.46 12.54 -10.30
CA GLY A 242 -1.20 13.04 -10.86
C GLY A 242 -1.25 13.13 -12.38
N SER A 243 -0.10 12.94 -13.03
CA SER A 243 0.00 12.90 -14.50
C SER A 243 -0.38 11.54 -15.12
N LYS A 244 -0.88 10.60 -14.32
CA LYS A 244 -1.16 9.22 -14.77
C LYS A 244 -2.64 8.92 -15.03
N GLY A 245 -3.56 9.71 -14.49
CA GLY A 245 -4.99 9.51 -14.71
C GLY A 245 -5.86 10.70 -14.40
N PHE A 246 -7.10 10.65 -14.90
CA PHE A 246 -8.16 11.63 -14.70
C PHE A 246 -9.49 10.90 -14.54
N VAL A 247 -10.35 11.36 -13.63
CA VAL A 247 -11.70 10.80 -13.42
C VAL A 247 -12.70 11.95 -13.29
N ALA A 248 -13.88 11.77 -13.90
CA ALA A 248 -15.06 12.60 -13.69
C ALA A 248 -16.30 11.72 -13.51
N ILE A 249 -17.13 12.05 -12.51
CA ILE A 249 -18.33 11.30 -12.11
C ILE A 249 -19.52 12.27 -12.10
N ASN A 250 -20.61 11.87 -12.76
CA ASN A 250 -21.88 12.58 -12.76
C ASN A 250 -22.98 11.72 -12.13
N ASN A 251 -23.32 11.99 -10.88
CA ASN A 251 -24.43 11.32 -10.19
C ASN A 251 -25.75 12.12 -10.29
N GLU A 252 -25.80 13.21 -11.07
CA GLU A 252 -27.04 13.94 -11.38
C GLU A 252 -27.87 13.25 -12.46
N PHE A 253 -29.19 13.43 -12.43
CA PHE A 253 -30.12 12.97 -13.48
C PHE A 253 -30.18 13.90 -14.70
N SER A 254 -29.22 14.82 -14.83
CA SER A 254 -29.00 15.66 -16.01
C SER A 254 -27.55 15.51 -16.49
N ALA A 255 -27.34 15.69 -17.80
CA ALA A 255 -26.01 15.58 -18.39
C ALA A 255 -25.09 16.72 -17.90
N TRP A 256 -23.81 16.42 -17.71
CA TRP A 256 -22.80 17.37 -17.32
C TRP A 256 -21.87 17.69 -18.50
N ASN A 257 -22.04 18.89 -19.06
CA ASN A 257 -21.17 19.41 -20.11
C ASN A 257 -20.18 20.39 -19.50
N GLN A 258 -18.90 20.03 -19.47
CA GLN A 258 -17.88 20.85 -18.82
C GLN A 258 -16.48 20.58 -19.38
N SER A 259 -15.62 21.58 -19.28
CA SER A 259 -14.19 21.42 -19.58
C SER A 259 -13.36 21.33 -18.31
N PHE A 260 -12.37 20.43 -18.30
CA PHE A 260 -11.51 20.15 -17.15
C PHE A 260 -10.04 20.24 -17.52
N GLN A 261 -9.24 20.81 -16.63
CA GLN A 261 -7.79 20.78 -16.75
C GLN A 261 -7.25 19.44 -16.25
N THR A 262 -6.79 18.60 -17.18
CA THR A 262 -6.08 17.37 -16.86
C THR A 262 -4.58 17.62 -16.73
N LEU A 263 -3.88 16.67 -16.13
CA LEU A 263 -2.42 16.59 -16.13
C LEU A 263 -1.89 15.51 -17.09
N LEU A 264 -2.78 14.96 -17.93
CA LEU A 264 -2.42 13.95 -18.92
C LEU A 264 -1.75 14.61 -20.14
N PRO A 265 -0.79 13.95 -20.79
CA PRO A 265 -0.26 14.41 -22.06
C PRO A 265 -1.34 14.51 -23.13
N ALA A 266 -1.22 15.48 -24.04
CA ALA A 266 -2.13 15.65 -25.16
C ALA A 266 -2.23 14.39 -26.03
N GLY A 267 -3.44 14.07 -26.50
CA GLY A 267 -3.74 12.94 -27.37
C GLY A 267 -5.13 12.35 -27.13
N THR A 268 -5.47 11.30 -27.88
CA THR A 268 -6.75 10.60 -27.75
C THR A 268 -6.61 9.45 -26.77
N TYR A 269 -7.55 9.30 -25.83
CA TYR A 269 -7.56 8.28 -24.81
C TYR A 269 -8.88 7.51 -24.84
N CYS A 270 -8.84 6.23 -24.51
CA CYS A 270 -10.08 5.48 -24.28
C CYS A 270 -10.64 5.77 -22.89
N ASN A 271 -11.95 6.02 -22.83
CA ASN A 271 -12.66 6.13 -21.57
C ASN A 271 -12.85 4.73 -20.98
N VAL A 272 -12.04 4.38 -19.98
CA VAL A 272 -11.99 3.01 -19.44
C VAL A 272 -13.25 2.56 -18.73
N VAL A 273 -14.13 3.49 -18.37
CA VAL A 273 -15.46 3.16 -17.86
C VAL A 273 -16.30 2.46 -18.92
N HIS A 274 -16.12 2.78 -20.21
CA HIS A 274 -16.93 2.25 -21.31
C HIS A 274 -16.14 1.34 -22.26
N GLY A 275 -14.83 1.51 -22.36
CA GLY A 275 -14.00 0.72 -23.26
C GLY A 275 -12.50 0.96 -23.13
N VAL A 276 -11.72 0.06 -23.69
CA VAL A 276 -10.25 0.10 -23.66
C VAL A 276 -9.71 0.26 -25.07
N ALA A 277 -8.42 0.57 -25.19
CA ALA A 277 -7.73 0.53 -26.46
C ALA A 277 -7.68 -0.91 -26.98
N ASN A 278 -7.85 -1.08 -28.29
CA ASN A 278 -7.57 -2.36 -28.94
C ASN A 278 -6.07 -2.71 -28.81
N ALA A 279 -5.70 -3.96 -29.11
CA ALA A 279 -4.32 -4.44 -28.95
C ALA A 279 -3.28 -3.56 -29.70
N GLY A 280 -3.67 -3.00 -30.86
CA GLY A 280 -2.81 -2.10 -31.65
C GLY A 280 -2.79 -0.64 -31.20
N LYS A 281 -3.56 -0.26 -30.17
CA LYS A 281 -3.79 1.14 -29.73
C LYS A 281 -4.16 2.10 -30.85
N THR A 282 -4.90 1.62 -31.86
CA THR A 282 -5.37 2.41 -33.00
C THR A 282 -6.80 2.91 -32.81
N ALA A 283 -7.59 2.24 -31.98
CA ALA A 283 -8.98 2.60 -31.71
C ALA A 283 -9.39 2.17 -30.30
N CYS A 284 -10.43 2.82 -29.77
CA CYS A 284 -11.11 2.41 -28.55
C CYS A 284 -12.24 1.44 -28.87
N THR A 285 -12.52 0.51 -27.96
CA THR A 285 -13.63 -0.44 -28.12
C THR A 285 -15.01 0.22 -27.98
N ALA A 286 -15.08 1.41 -27.38
CA ALA A 286 -16.34 2.16 -27.22
C ALA A 286 -16.12 3.68 -27.34
N ASP A 287 -15.69 4.33 -26.25
CA ASP A 287 -15.63 5.79 -26.12
C ASP A 287 -14.17 6.31 -26.12
N ALA A 288 -13.96 7.46 -26.77
CA ALA A 288 -12.67 8.10 -26.94
C ALA A 288 -12.74 9.59 -26.59
N VAL A 289 -11.78 10.06 -25.79
CA VAL A 289 -11.68 11.44 -25.32
C VAL A 289 -10.37 12.06 -25.78
N VAL A 290 -10.43 13.29 -26.28
CA VAL A 290 -9.24 14.04 -26.69
C VAL A 290 -8.80 14.95 -25.55
N VAL A 291 -7.54 14.79 -25.13
CA VAL A 291 -6.81 15.75 -24.30
C VAL A 291 -6.09 16.71 -25.25
N ALA A 292 -6.46 18.00 -25.20
CA ALA A 292 -5.87 19.03 -26.04
C ALA A 292 -4.41 19.32 -25.65
N ALA A 293 -3.69 20.07 -26.51
CA ALA A 293 -2.29 20.42 -26.31
C ALA A 293 -1.99 21.14 -24.99
N ASN A 294 -2.97 21.88 -24.46
CA ASN A 294 -2.90 22.57 -23.17
C ASN A 294 -3.37 21.69 -21.98
N GLY A 295 -3.61 20.40 -22.19
CA GLY A 295 -4.07 19.46 -21.16
C GLY A 295 -5.57 19.53 -20.85
N MET A 296 -6.34 20.35 -21.55
CA MET A 296 -7.80 20.45 -21.36
C MET A 296 -8.54 19.28 -22.01
N VAL A 297 -9.61 18.82 -21.36
CA VAL A 297 -10.63 17.94 -21.95
C VAL A 297 -11.98 18.64 -21.89
N THR A 298 -12.79 18.49 -22.93
CA THR A 298 -14.20 18.93 -22.93
C THR A 298 -15.06 17.68 -22.96
N LEU A 299 -15.90 17.49 -21.94
CA LEU A 299 -16.69 16.28 -21.74
C LEU A 299 -18.19 16.58 -21.78
N SER A 300 -18.94 15.63 -22.30
CA SER A 300 -20.39 15.51 -22.14
C SER A 300 -20.67 14.21 -21.40
N ILE A 301 -20.79 14.28 -20.07
CA ILE A 301 -21.01 13.12 -19.22
C ILE A 301 -22.52 12.91 -19.11
N PRO A 302 -23.07 11.72 -19.45
CA PRO A 302 -24.51 11.51 -19.51
C PRO A 302 -25.15 11.62 -18.12
N ALA A 303 -26.48 11.77 -18.09
CA ALA A 303 -27.26 11.72 -16.87
C ALA A 303 -27.22 10.32 -16.23
N ASN A 304 -27.28 10.28 -14.90
CA ASN A 304 -27.60 9.06 -14.17
C ASN A 304 -29.06 8.62 -14.47
N GLY A 305 -29.34 7.32 -14.35
CA GLY A 305 -30.65 6.71 -14.69
C GLY A 305 -30.75 6.17 -16.13
N GLY A 306 -29.71 6.36 -16.95
CA GLY A 306 -29.61 5.78 -18.29
C GLY A 306 -28.96 4.40 -18.35
N SER A 307 -28.79 3.86 -19.56
CA SER A 307 -28.11 2.57 -19.78
C SER A 307 -26.59 2.64 -19.59
N THR A 308 -26.00 3.82 -19.77
CA THR A 308 -24.55 4.08 -19.66
C THR A 308 -24.15 4.53 -18.27
N VAL A 309 -23.02 4.05 -17.76
CA VAL A 309 -22.44 4.55 -16.50
C VAL A 309 -21.96 6.00 -16.70
N PRO A 310 -22.47 6.99 -15.94
CA PRO A 310 -22.19 8.41 -16.17
C PRO A 310 -20.85 8.85 -15.54
N ALA A 311 -19.76 8.28 -16.04
CA ALA A 311 -18.41 8.62 -15.64
C ALA A 311 -17.43 8.55 -16.82
N VAL A 312 -16.34 9.31 -16.69
CA VAL A 312 -15.19 9.27 -17.58
C VAL A 312 -13.96 8.97 -16.75
N ALA A 313 -13.16 7.98 -17.14
CA ALA A 313 -11.86 7.73 -16.56
C ALA A 313 -10.82 7.51 -17.66
N LEU A 314 -9.71 8.24 -17.59
CA LEU A 314 -8.62 8.21 -18.55
C LEU A 314 -7.33 7.88 -17.82
N HIS A 315 -6.50 6.98 -18.36
CA HIS A 315 -5.15 6.77 -17.83
C HIS A 315 -4.11 6.62 -18.93
N ILE A 316 -2.85 6.91 -18.61
CA ILE A 316 -1.74 7.01 -19.57
C ILE A 316 -1.58 5.80 -20.50
N ASN A 317 -1.90 4.59 -20.05
CA ASN A 317 -1.76 3.38 -20.86
C ASN A 317 -2.83 3.24 -21.94
N GLN A 318 -3.92 4.02 -21.88
CA GLN A 318 -5.06 4.00 -22.80
C GLN A 318 -5.01 5.11 -23.85
N LYS A 319 -3.89 5.83 -23.92
CA LYS A 319 -3.61 6.76 -25.00
C LYS A 319 -3.45 6.00 -26.32
N LEU A 320 -4.28 6.33 -27.30
CA LEU A 320 -4.15 5.86 -28.69
C LEU A 320 -2.92 6.48 -29.34
N GLY A 321 -2.32 5.76 -30.29
CA GLY A 321 -1.08 6.18 -30.96
C GLY A 321 0.15 6.18 -30.02
N GLY A 322 0.01 5.66 -28.80
CA GLY A 322 1.12 5.41 -27.86
C GLY A 322 1.77 4.03 -28.03
N ALA A 323 1.22 3.17 -28.89
CA ALA A 323 2.02 2.15 -29.55
C ALA A 323 2.51 2.84 -30.83
N SER A 324 3.75 3.29 -30.83
CA SER A 324 4.43 3.33 -32.11
C SER A 324 4.34 1.90 -32.67
N ASN A 325 4.10 1.73 -33.98
CA ASN A 325 4.33 0.44 -34.64
C ASN A 325 5.83 0.06 -34.63
N ASP A 326 6.65 0.86 -33.94
CA ASP A 326 7.99 0.51 -33.55
C ASP A 326 8.01 -0.84 -32.82
N THR A 327 8.64 -1.78 -33.49
CA THR A 327 8.93 -3.14 -33.02
C THR A 327 10.43 -3.32 -32.80
N THR A 328 11.20 -2.24 -32.91
CA THR A 328 12.65 -2.25 -32.78
C THR A 328 12.99 -1.91 -31.35
N ALA A 329 13.76 -2.78 -30.69
CA ALA A 329 14.24 -2.48 -29.35
C ALA A 329 15.34 -1.40 -29.39
N PRO A 330 15.49 -0.59 -28.32
CA PRO A 330 16.65 0.28 -28.15
C PRO A 330 17.98 -0.47 -28.23
N SER A 331 19.07 0.30 -28.34
CA SER A 331 20.41 -0.26 -28.14
C SER A 331 20.59 -0.80 -26.72
N VAL A 332 21.43 -1.83 -26.60
CA VAL A 332 21.81 -2.39 -25.30
C VAL A 332 22.61 -1.33 -24.51
N PRO A 333 22.22 -1.00 -23.26
CA PRO A 333 23.00 -0.10 -22.42
C PRO A 333 24.46 -0.55 -22.29
N ALA A 334 25.39 0.37 -22.54
CA ALA A 334 26.83 0.14 -22.42
C ALA A 334 27.41 0.85 -21.19
N GLY A 335 28.62 0.44 -20.79
CA GLY A 335 29.35 1.12 -19.70
C GLY A 335 28.70 0.99 -18.33
N LEU A 336 27.94 -0.08 -18.07
CA LEU A 336 27.40 -0.34 -16.73
C LEU A 336 28.56 -0.48 -15.73
N THR A 337 28.50 0.29 -14.67
CA THR A 337 29.43 0.25 -13.54
C THR A 337 28.64 0.06 -12.25
N ALA A 338 29.25 -0.66 -11.30
CA ALA A 338 28.72 -0.86 -9.97
C ALA A 338 29.81 -0.49 -8.94
N THR A 339 29.47 0.40 -8.01
CA THR A 339 30.41 0.88 -6.98
C THR A 339 29.77 0.77 -5.62
N ALA A 340 30.46 0.13 -4.68
CA ALA A 340 30.00 0.06 -3.29
C ALA A 340 29.95 1.47 -2.68
N ALA A 341 28.76 1.88 -2.26
CA ALA A 341 28.54 3.18 -1.63
C ALA A 341 28.57 3.08 -0.09
N SER A 342 28.13 1.94 0.45
CA SER A 342 28.18 1.66 1.89
C SER A 342 28.20 0.15 2.15
N SER A 343 28.04 -0.24 3.43
CA SER A 343 27.81 -1.63 3.81
C SER A 343 26.43 -2.15 3.40
N SER A 344 25.51 -1.27 2.97
CA SER A 344 24.14 -1.66 2.59
C SER A 344 23.66 -1.02 1.29
N SER A 345 24.55 -0.43 0.49
CA SER A 345 24.18 0.17 -0.80
C SER A 345 25.29 0.11 -1.86
N ILE A 346 24.85 -0.01 -3.12
CA ILE A 346 25.68 0.02 -4.33
C ILE A 346 25.09 1.05 -5.29
N ASN A 347 25.93 1.93 -5.82
CA ASN A 347 25.57 2.88 -6.87
C ASN A 347 25.89 2.28 -8.24
N LEU A 348 24.94 2.41 -9.16
CA LEU A 348 25.02 1.98 -10.55
C LEU A 348 24.95 3.19 -11.48
N ASN A 349 25.78 3.16 -12.52
CA ASN A 349 25.78 4.15 -13.60
C ASN A 349 26.00 3.44 -14.95
N TRP A 350 25.35 3.92 -16.00
CA TRP A 350 25.52 3.41 -17.36
C TRP A 350 25.36 4.53 -18.39
N ASN A 351 25.76 4.28 -19.64
CA ASN A 351 25.57 5.21 -20.73
C ASN A 351 24.13 5.16 -21.25
N ALA A 352 23.60 6.30 -21.69
CA ALA A 352 22.27 6.35 -22.29
C ALA A 352 22.19 5.43 -23.53
N ALA A 353 21.13 4.63 -23.59
CA ALA A 353 20.78 3.90 -24.81
C ALA A 353 20.21 4.87 -25.85
N THR A 354 20.23 4.44 -27.09
CA THR A 354 19.68 5.15 -28.25
C THR A 354 18.62 4.28 -28.90
N ASP A 355 17.71 4.92 -29.62
CA ASP A 355 16.70 4.24 -30.42
C ASP A 355 16.88 4.57 -31.90
N ASN A 356 16.28 3.79 -32.81
CA ASN A 356 16.38 4.06 -34.24
C ASN A 356 15.69 5.37 -34.64
N ALA A 357 16.13 5.95 -35.76
CA ALA A 357 15.48 7.12 -36.33
C ALA A 357 14.01 6.79 -36.66
N GLY A 358 13.07 7.63 -36.19
CA GLY A 358 11.63 7.39 -36.33
C GLY A 358 11.04 6.36 -35.37
N GLY A 359 11.84 5.78 -34.47
CA GLY A 359 11.39 4.93 -33.37
C GLY A 359 10.65 5.69 -32.27
N SER A 360 10.22 4.97 -31.24
CA SER A 360 9.43 5.50 -30.13
C SER A 360 10.26 6.23 -29.07
N GLY A 361 11.59 6.13 -29.14
CA GLY A 361 12.54 6.74 -28.21
C GLY A 361 12.63 5.98 -26.89
N VAL A 362 13.77 6.11 -26.20
CA VAL A 362 14.02 5.40 -24.94
C VAL A 362 13.13 5.96 -23.81
N LYS A 363 12.34 5.08 -23.20
CA LYS A 363 11.47 5.34 -22.05
C LYS A 363 12.21 5.23 -20.71
N GLY A 364 13.17 4.30 -20.61
CA GLY A 364 13.97 4.09 -19.41
C GLY A 364 14.68 2.74 -19.40
N TYR A 365 14.96 2.22 -18.21
CA TYR A 365 15.83 1.06 -18.00
C TYR A 365 15.29 0.10 -16.95
N ASN A 366 15.41 -1.19 -17.22
CA ASN A 366 15.13 -2.29 -16.30
C ASN A 366 16.45 -2.76 -15.67
N ILE A 367 16.57 -2.67 -14.35
CA ILE A 367 17.76 -3.07 -13.57
C ILE A 367 17.46 -4.38 -12.87
N ALA A 368 18.18 -5.45 -13.22
CA ALA A 368 18.06 -6.75 -12.57
C ALA A 368 19.25 -7.00 -11.63
N ARG A 369 18.96 -7.39 -10.39
CA ARG A 369 19.95 -7.80 -9.38
C ARG A 369 20.02 -9.31 -9.30
N ASN A 370 21.21 -9.88 -9.45
CA ASN A 370 21.46 -11.33 -9.40
C ASN A 370 20.52 -12.15 -10.31
N GLY A 371 20.10 -11.57 -11.45
CA GLY A 371 19.14 -12.20 -12.37
C GLY A 371 17.69 -12.27 -11.88
N GLY A 372 17.35 -11.63 -10.75
CA GLY A 372 15.97 -11.53 -10.26
C GLY A 372 15.10 -10.54 -11.04
N SER A 373 13.85 -10.36 -10.58
CA SER A 373 12.90 -9.44 -11.20
C SER A 373 13.44 -8.01 -11.30
N PRO A 374 13.32 -7.35 -12.46
CA PRO A 374 13.90 -6.03 -12.67
C PRO A 374 13.13 -4.91 -11.99
N VAL A 375 13.85 -3.85 -11.59
CA VAL A 375 13.30 -2.57 -11.13
C VAL A 375 13.46 -1.53 -12.23
N PHE A 376 12.43 -0.70 -12.46
CA PHE A 376 12.46 0.32 -13.51
C PHE A 376 13.08 1.64 -13.01
N SER A 377 13.92 2.27 -13.84
CA SER A 377 14.43 3.64 -13.66
C SER A 377 14.34 4.42 -14.96
N ALA A 378 13.91 5.68 -14.89
CA ALA A 378 13.95 6.60 -16.03
C ALA A 378 15.33 7.28 -16.21
N SER A 379 16.23 7.13 -15.23
CA SER A 379 17.56 7.74 -15.21
C SER A 379 18.62 6.75 -15.66
N THR A 380 19.80 7.24 -16.05
CA THR A 380 21.00 6.43 -16.35
C THR A 380 21.85 6.11 -15.11
N SER A 381 21.21 6.14 -13.95
CA SER A 381 21.80 5.81 -12.66
C SER A 381 20.74 5.20 -11.74
N PHE A 382 21.21 4.40 -10.78
CA PHE A 382 20.37 3.76 -9.78
C PHE A 382 21.17 3.48 -8.51
N THR A 383 20.58 3.72 -7.33
CA THR A 383 21.16 3.31 -6.06
C THR A 383 20.37 2.13 -5.52
N ASP A 384 21.01 0.96 -5.48
CA ASP A 384 20.47 -0.22 -4.81
C ASP A 384 20.78 -0.14 -3.32
N SER A 385 19.78 -0.33 -2.47
CA SER A 385 19.86 -0.13 -1.03
C SER A 385 19.23 -1.30 -0.26
N GLY A 386 19.49 -1.38 1.04
CA GLY A 386 19.03 -2.50 1.87
C GLY A 386 19.82 -3.79 1.64
N LEU A 387 21.06 -3.67 1.16
CA LEU A 387 21.93 -4.81 0.88
C LEU A 387 22.59 -5.34 2.14
N SER A 388 22.88 -6.64 2.16
CA SER A 388 23.71 -7.25 3.20
C SER A 388 25.17 -6.77 3.09
N PRO A 389 25.87 -6.51 4.20
CA PRO A 389 27.28 -6.16 4.21
C PRO A 389 28.20 -7.25 3.67
N ALA A 390 29.38 -6.84 3.21
CA ALA A 390 30.42 -7.72 2.65
C ALA A 390 29.90 -8.75 1.63
N THR A 391 28.84 -8.43 0.90
CA THR A 391 28.15 -9.32 -0.03
C THR A 391 28.32 -8.83 -1.46
N THR A 392 28.64 -9.75 -2.38
CA THR A 392 28.81 -9.43 -3.80
C THR A 392 27.45 -9.51 -4.49
N TYR A 393 27.10 -8.45 -5.22
CA TYR A 393 25.90 -8.39 -6.06
C TYR A 393 26.31 -8.18 -7.51
N SER A 394 25.56 -8.78 -8.43
CA SER A 394 25.72 -8.61 -9.87
C SER A 394 24.49 -7.94 -10.45
N TYR A 395 24.71 -7.04 -11.41
CA TYR A 395 23.67 -6.22 -12.01
C TYR A 395 23.74 -6.27 -13.52
N THR A 396 22.57 -6.30 -14.15
CA THR A 396 22.40 -6.07 -15.59
C THR A 396 21.35 -5.00 -15.80
N VAL A 397 21.49 -4.25 -16.90
CA VAL A 397 20.53 -3.20 -17.28
C VAL A 397 20.07 -3.44 -18.71
N ALA A 398 18.76 -3.40 -18.95
CA ALA A 398 18.16 -3.42 -20.29
C ALA A 398 17.42 -2.10 -20.52
N ALA A 399 17.49 -1.55 -21.73
CA ALA A 399 16.73 -0.35 -22.11
C ALA A 399 15.33 -0.73 -22.58
N VAL A 400 14.38 0.17 -22.35
CA VAL A 400 12.98 0.04 -22.76
C VAL A 400 12.59 1.31 -23.51
N ASP A 401 11.92 1.18 -24.65
CA ASP A 401 11.37 2.32 -25.41
C ASP A 401 9.92 2.67 -25.01
N ASN A 402 9.34 3.69 -25.64
CA ASN A 402 7.95 4.07 -25.39
C ASN A 402 6.92 3.09 -26.00
N ALA A 403 7.33 2.24 -26.95
CA ALA A 403 6.54 1.12 -27.48
C ALA A 403 6.59 -0.15 -26.59
N ASN A 404 7.46 -0.17 -25.58
CA ASN A 404 7.80 -1.28 -24.69
C ASN A 404 8.60 -2.42 -25.34
N ASN A 405 9.33 -2.15 -26.42
CA ASN A 405 10.39 -3.04 -26.85
C ASN A 405 11.55 -2.97 -25.85
N VAL A 406 12.11 -4.13 -25.50
CA VAL A 406 13.17 -4.26 -24.50
C VAL A 406 14.44 -4.73 -25.19
N SER A 407 15.55 -4.05 -24.94
CA SER A 407 16.84 -4.45 -25.48
C SER A 407 17.42 -5.68 -24.77
N GLY A 408 18.51 -6.22 -25.30
CA GLY A 408 19.30 -7.21 -24.56
C GLY A 408 19.86 -6.63 -23.26
N ASN A 409 20.22 -7.51 -22.32
CA ASN A 409 20.91 -7.10 -21.10
C ASN A 409 22.31 -6.56 -21.41
N SER A 410 22.72 -5.52 -20.68
CA SER A 410 24.11 -5.07 -20.66
C SER A 410 25.05 -6.18 -20.21
N ILE A 411 26.35 -5.99 -20.46
CA ILE A 411 27.39 -6.75 -19.74
C ILE A 411 27.18 -6.54 -18.24
N ALA A 412 27.23 -7.62 -17.47
CA ALA A 412 27.00 -7.56 -16.03
C ALA A 412 28.13 -6.80 -15.32
N ALA A 413 27.77 -5.95 -14.37
CA ALA A 413 28.71 -5.32 -13.45
C ALA A 413 28.46 -5.85 -12.04
N SER A 414 29.52 -6.07 -11.28
CA SER A 414 29.42 -6.58 -9.92
C SER A 414 30.18 -5.69 -8.95
N ALA A 415 29.64 -5.51 -7.76
CA ALA A 415 30.31 -4.85 -6.65
C ALA A 415 30.03 -5.59 -5.35
N LYS A 416 31.00 -5.53 -4.43
CA LYS A 416 30.87 -6.06 -3.08
C LYS A 416 30.59 -4.92 -2.13
N THR A 417 29.48 -4.96 -1.40
CA THR A 417 29.19 -3.97 -0.35
C THR A 417 30.34 -3.90 0.65
N LEU A 418 30.53 -2.74 1.27
CA LEU A 418 31.54 -2.58 2.30
C LEU A 418 31.24 -3.53 3.47
N ALA A 419 32.27 -3.85 4.26
CA ALA A 419 32.02 -4.55 5.52
C ALA A 419 31.15 -3.67 6.43
N GLY A 420 30.22 -4.28 7.15
CA GLY A 420 29.47 -3.60 8.21
C GLY A 420 30.44 -3.20 9.33
N ALA A 421 30.05 -2.23 10.16
CA ALA A 421 30.81 -1.94 11.37
C ALA A 421 30.88 -3.23 12.21
N CYS A 422 32.08 -3.69 12.54
CA CYS A 422 32.24 -4.84 13.41
C CYS A 422 31.79 -4.46 14.82
N GLN A 423 30.92 -5.25 15.42
CA GLN A 423 30.39 -4.99 16.75
C GLN A 423 30.81 -6.08 17.75
N VAL A 424 31.03 -5.68 19.00
CA VAL A 424 31.29 -6.56 20.14
C VAL A 424 30.11 -6.43 21.11
N GLN A 425 29.61 -7.57 21.61
CA GLN A 425 28.56 -7.57 22.62
C GLN A 425 29.11 -7.06 23.95
N VAL A 426 28.43 -6.08 24.53
CA VAL A 426 28.72 -5.52 25.84
C VAL A 426 27.52 -5.76 26.75
N ASN A 427 27.76 -6.45 27.87
CA ASN A 427 26.80 -6.68 28.93
C ASN A 427 26.94 -5.55 29.96
N PHE A 428 25.97 -4.65 29.96
CA PHE A 428 25.84 -3.60 30.96
C PHE A 428 25.09 -4.13 32.17
N GLN A 429 25.56 -3.71 33.35
CA GLN A 429 24.91 -4.05 34.60
C GLN A 429 25.05 -2.93 35.63
N VAL A 430 24.01 -2.76 36.43
CA VAL A 430 23.94 -1.77 37.51
C VAL A 430 23.05 -2.30 38.63
N THR A 431 23.47 -2.08 39.87
CA THR A 431 22.66 -2.41 41.05
C THR A 431 21.84 -1.18 41.44
N ASN A 432 20.52 -1.32 41.47
CA ASN A 432 19.60 -0.28 41.94
C ASN A 432 18.48 -0.90 42.80
N ASN A 433 18.55 -0.64 44.10
CA ASN A 433 17.60 -1.14 45.10
C ASN A 433 16.54 -0.10 45.51
N THR A 434 16.45 1.05 44.85
CA THR A 434 15.49 2.13 45.20
C THR A 434 14.31 2.25 44.23
N THR A 435 14.29 1.45 43.16
CA THR A 435 13.17 1.37 42.21
C THR A 435 11.90 0.90 42.91
N VAL A 436 10.77 1.53 42.59
CA VAL A 436 9.44 1.10 43.04
C VAL A 436 8.72 0.30 41.95
N VAL A 437 7.66 -0.42 42.32
CA VAL A 437 6.81 -1.16 41.35
C VAL A 437 6.33 -0.19 40.25
N GLY A 438 6.51 -0.58 38.99
CA GLY A 438 6.18 0.25 37.83
C GLY A 438 7.27 1.27 37.42
N GLN A 439 8.46 1.22 38.05
CA GLN A 439 9.64 1.98 37.64
C GLN A 439 10.76 1.03 37.19
N ASP A 440 11.41 1.33 36.07
CA ASP A 440 12.48 0.52 35.49
C ASP A 440 13.77 1.34 35.30
N VAL A 441 14.89 0.64 35.11
CA VAL A 441 16.20 1.23 34.77
C VAL A 441 16.44 1.13 33.26
N TYR A 442 17.00 2.17 32.67
CA TYR A 442 17.33 2.27 31.25
C TYR A 442 18.79 2.71 31.05
N LEU A 443 19.36 2.40 29.88
CA LEU A 443 20.72 2.74 29.44
C LEU A 443 20.67 3.65 28.20
N THR A 444 21.45 4.71 28.19
CA THR A 444 21.71 5.52 26.98
C THR A 444 23.13 6.10 26.98
N GLY A 445 23.61 6.57 25.82
CA GLY A 445 24.99 7.02 25.62
C GLY A 445 25.22 7.74 24.29
N ASN A 446 26.46 8.14 24.03
CA ASN A 446 26.87 9.05 22.94
C ASN A 446 26.92 8.44 21.52
N GLY A 447 26.52 7.18 21.33
CA GLY A 447 26.49 6.55 20.02
C GLY A 447 25.10 6.04 19.63
N ALA A 448 24.89 5.81 18.33
CA ALA A 448 23.61 5.35 17.79
C ALA A 448 23.17 4.02 18.43
N GLU A 449 24.14 3.15 18.72
CA GLU A 449 23.93 1.87 19.40
C GLU A 449 23.51 2.03 20.88
N LEU A 450 23.57 3.24 21.44
CA LEU A 450 23.10 3.59 22.78
C LEU A 450 22.04 4.71 22.75
N GLY A 451 21.52 5.06 21.57
CA GLY A 451 20.43 6.02 21.41
C GLY A 451 20.85 7.50 21.44
N ASN A 452 22.14 7.84 21.31
CA ASN A 452 22.63 9.24 21.22
C ASN A 452 22.08 10.17 22.32
N TRP A 453 22.08 9.72 23.58
CA TRP A 453 21.52 10.40 24.75
C TRP A 453 20.02 10.71 24.70
N ASN A 454 19.29 10.23 23.67
CA ASN A 454 17.85 10.38 23.58
C ASN A 454 17.17 9.44 24.57
N THR A 455 16.53 10.01 25.59
CA THR A 455 15.84 9.27 26.64
C THR A 455 14.65 8.48 26.14
N ALA A 456 14.02 8.89 25.03
CA ALA A 456 12.95 8.13 24.38
C ALA A 456 13.45 6.88 23.64
N SER A 457 14.76 6.83 23.34
CA SER A 457 15.44 5.69 22.70
C SER A 457 16.33 4.91 23.67
N ALA A 458 16.27 5.22 24.97
CA ALA A 458 17.04 4.53 25.99
C ALA A 458 16.61 3.06 26.09
N THR A 459 17.58 2.17 26.28
CA THR A 459 17.31 0.73 26.32
C THR A 459 16.90 0.30 27.71
N LYS A 460 15.73 -0.30 27.87
CA LYS A 460 15.28 -0.88 29.15
C LYS A 460 16.19 -2.03 29.58
N LEU A 461 16.60 -2.05 30.86
CA LEU A 461 17.31 -3.16 31.47
C LEU A 461 16.33 -4.21 32.02
N SER A 462 16.75 -5.47 32.05
CA SER A 462 16.05 -6.55 32.74
C SER A 462 16.31 -6.47 34.24
N GLY A 463 15.25 -6.39 35.04
CA GLY A 463 15.28 -6.43 36.50
C GLY A 463 15.00 -7.82 37.10
N ASN A 464 15.11 -8.90 36.31
CA ASN A 464 14.78 -10.26 36.78
C ASN A 464 15.69 -10.76 37.92
N LEU A 465 16.85 -10.13 38.12
CA LEU A 465 17.82 -10.43 39.17
C LEU A 465 17.86 -9.32 40.24
N TRP A 466 16.74 -8.66 40.49
CA TRP A 466 16.65 -7.51 41.39
C TRP A 466 17.40 -7.76 42.72
N PRO A 467 18.26 -6.82 43.19
CA PRO A 467 18.43 -5.45 42.71
C PRO A 467 19.40 -5.25 41.54
N LEU A 468 19.88 -6.32 40.90
CA LEU A 468 20.74 -6.24 39.73
C LEU A 468 19.90 -6.07 38.45
N TRP A 469 20.27 -5.06 37.65
CA TRP A 469 19.68 -4.76 36.36
C TRP A 469 20.70 -5.02 35.27
N THR A 470 20.32 -5.69 34.18
CA THR A 470 21.24 -6.09 33.11
C THR A 470 20.68 -5.82 31.72
N VAL A 471 21.55 -5.54 30.75
CA VAL A 471 21.21 -5.49 29.31
C VAL A 471 22.44 -5.76 28.46
N SER A 472 22.27 -6.45 27.34
CA SER A 472 23.34 -6.63 26.35
C SER A 472 23.13 -5.70 25.16
N ARG A 473 24.19 -5.06 24.69
CA ARG A 473 24.20 -4.22 23.47
C ARG A 473 25.38 -4.59 22.58
N ASN A 474 25.16 -4.65 21.28
CA ASN A 474 26.25 -4.76 20.31
C ASN A 474 26.75 -3.35 20.00
N LEU A 475 28.01 -3.07 20.35
CA LEU A 475 28.64 -1.76 20.16
C LEU A 475 29.80 -1.87 19.17
N ASN A 476 30.11 -0.80 18.44
CA ASN A 476 31.21 -0.82 17.47
C ASN A 476 32.53 -1.12 18.17
N ALA A 477 33.28 -2.07 17.61
CA ALA A 477 34.59 -2.46 18.09
C ALA A 477 35.57 -1.27 18.06
N SER A 478 36.59 -1.31 18.92
CA SER A 478 37.64 -0.28 19.00
C SER A 478 37.11 1.15 19.19
N THR A 479 35.92 1.30 19.76
CA THR A 479 35.24 2.59 19.97
C THR A 479 35.03 2.84 21.45
N THR A 480 35.26 4.09 21.88
CA THR A 480 34.96 4.53 23.25
C THR A 480 33.54 5.09 23.30
N TYR A 481 32.71 4.52 24.17
CA TYR A 481 31.36 5.02 24.44
C TYR A 481 31.30 5.67 25.81
N GLU A 482 30.64 6.82 25.88
CA GLU A 482 30.14 7.39 27.11
C GLU A 482 28.68 6.99 27.30
N TYR A 483 28.30 6.62 28.52
CA TYR A 483 26.95 6.17 28.83
C TYR A 483 26.51 6.54 30.25
N LYS A 484 25.20 6.51 30.48
CA LYS A 484 24.58 6.62 31.79
C LYS A 484 23.34 5.75 31.90
N TYR A 485 22.99 5.47 33.16
CA TYR A 485 21.70 4.89 33.50
C TYR A 485 20.70 5.98 33.90
N LEU A 486 19.42 5.69 33.68
CA LEU A 486 18.31 6.53 34.12
C LEU A 486 17.14 5.65 34.58
N THR A 487 16.23 6.20 35.35
CA THR A 487 14.98 5.53 35.73
C THR A 487 13.77 6.21 35.10
N GLN A 488 12.75 5.44 34.73
CA GLN A 488 11.47 5.94 34.18
C GLN A 488 10.31 5.03 34.60
N GLY A 489 9.08 5.53 34.51
CA GLY A 489 7.85 4.76 34.75
C GLY A 489 6.88 5.58 35.61
N VAL A 490 6.43 5.01 36.73
CA VAL A 490 5.51 5.67 37.66
C VAL A 490 6.08 6.93 38.35
N LYS A 491 7.41 7.08 38.37
CA LYS A 491 8.10 8.29 38.84
C LYS A 491 8.70 9.06 37.65
N PRO A 492 8.87 10.39 37.76
CA PRO A 492 9.54 11.18 36.75
C PRO A 492 10.91 10.64 36.40
N LEU A 493 11.33 10.90 35.15
CA LEU A 493 12.64 10.51 34.67
C LEU A 493 13.75 11.06 35.58
N ALA A 494 14.64 10.20 36.04
CA ALA A 494 15.80 10.60 36.84
C ALA A 494 17.08 9.96 36.29
N TRP A 495 18.08 10.78 35.99
CA TRP A 495 19.42 10.35 35.58
C TRP A 495 20.26 9.93 36.77
N GLU A 496 21.25 9.07 36.55
CA GLU A 496 22.31 8.90 37.53
C GLU A 496 23.16 10.19 37.66
N VAL A 497 23.57 10.51 38.89
CA VAL A 497 24.39 11.69 39.20
C VAL A 497 25.88 11.47 38.86
N GLY A 498 26.64 12.57 38.80
CA GLY A 498 28.07 12.57 38.50
C GLY A 498 28.41 12.52 37.00
N ALA A 499 29.68 12.32 36.69
CA ALA A 499 30.19 12.26 35.31
C ALA A 499 29.69 11.02 34.54
N ASN A 500 29.66 11.09 33.21
CA ASN A 500 29.35 9.95 32.35
C ASN A 500 30.27 8.76 32.65
N ARG A 501 29.72 7.54 32.53
CA ARG A 501 30.53 6.33 32.56
C ARG A 501 31.17 6.13 31.20
N VAL A 502 32.30 5.44 31.16
CA VAL A 502 33.06 5.21 29.93
C VAL A 502 33.30 3.72 29.76
N ILE A 503 33.17 3.23 28.53
CA ILE A 503 33.63 1.91 28.14
C ILE A 503 34.44 1.98 26.84
N ASN A 504 35.60 1.33 26.83
CA ASN A 504 36.39 1.10 25.63
C ASN A 504 36.04 -0.28 25.09
N VAL A 505 35.33 -0.32 23.96
CA VAL A 505 34.94 -1.57 23.31
C VAL A 505 36.19 -2.17 22.65
N PRO A 506 36.52 -3.45 22.89
CA PRO A 506 37.73 -4.05 22.37
C PRO A 506 37.66 -4.25 20.85
N ALA A 507 38.78 -4.69 20.28
CA ALA A 507 38.88 -4.91 18.84
C ALA A 507 37.94 -6.03 18.36
N CYS A 508 37.67 -6.02 17.05
CA CYS A 508 36.82 -6.99 16.38
C CYS A 508 37.30 -8.44 16.64
N GLY A 509 36.37 -9.36 16.87
CA GLY A 509 36.66 -10.76 17.19
C GLY A 509 36.92 -11.06 18.68
N SER A 510 36.86 -10.05 19.55
CA SER A 510 36.94 -10.24 21.01
C SER A 510 35.69 -10.93 21.56
N ALA A 511 35.85 -11.67 22.65
CA ALA A 511 34.72 -12.23 23.41
C ALA A 511 33.81 -11.10 23.98
N PRO A 512 32.52 -11.39 24.27
CA PRO A 512 31.63 -10.43 24.92
C PRO A 512 32.25 -9.84 26.19
N VAL A 513 32.09 -8.52 26.37
CA VAL A 513 32.61 -7.80 27.53
C VAL A 513 31.50 -7.55 28.52
N THR A 514 31.75 -7.81 29.80
CA THR A 514 30.81 -7.46 30.87
C THR A 514 31.36 -6.27 31.66
N VAL A 515 30.61 -5.17 31.68
CA VAL A 515 30.91 -4.02 32.55
C VAL A 515 30.74 -4.47 33.99
N PRO A 516 31.68 -4.24 34.92
CA PRO A 516 31.50 -4.61 36.32
C PRO A 516 30.26 -3.98 36.94
N ALA A 517 29.50 -4.76 37.71
CA ALA A 517 28.35 -4.25 38.44
C ALA A 517 28.80 -3.15 39.40
N SER A 518 28.07 -2.04 39.37
CA SER A 518 28.28 -0.91 40.27
C SER A 518 26.94 -0.33 40.68
N THR A 519 26.92 0.42 41.78
CA THR A 519 25.70 1.02 42.28
C THR A 519 25.23 2.15 41.36
N PHE A 520 23.91 2.23 41.15
CA PHE A 520 23.29 3.39 40.52
C PHE A 520 23.56 4.64 41.38
N ARG A 521 24.11 5.69 40.78
CA ARG A 521 24.48 6.92 41.50
C ARG A 521 23.26 7.82 41.61
N GLN A 522 22.76 8.05 42.82
CA GLN A 522 21.57 8.87 43.09
C GLN A 522 21.93 10.23 43.67
#